data_AF-A0A643FSM6-F1
#
_entry.id   AF-A0A643FSM6-F1
#
_cell.length_a   1.000
_cell.length_b   1.000
_cell.length_c   1.000
_cell.angle_alpha   90.00
_cell.angle_beta   90.00
_cell.angle_gamma   90.00
#
_symmetry.space_group_name_H-M   'P 1'
#
loop_
_entity.id
_entity.type
_entity.pdbx_description
1 polymer ?
#
loop_
_entity_poly.entity_id
_entity_poly.type
_entity_poly.pdbx_seq_one_letter_code
_entity_poly.pdbx_strand_id
1 'polypeptide(L)'
;MGKWLNHQRIARIMAAARAQALGIRLDDNDWKAYYRDELYAPDGAQFKLNLFPLPVMLDGLTPWSKVFRGQSELVPKDRYLDLCRHGGRFRFLRTLCAHWRPKVVVCIGYRQADDFVRAFGLEQVACEERQLQPADQVRTLQIYKRDGTTWILCPALAGSAGLTSDVQLNAFGELLGASLAPSDFDHHRAAACGQGRLPESLNALLAGSASGGLPGGGYPAQRHHHPDLRDARQHRSDFVPQAM
;
A
#
# COMPACT_ATOMS: atom_id res chain seq x y z
N MET A 1 14.56 3.15 -8.49
CA MET A 1 14.72 2.19 -7.37
C MET A 1 13.68 2.31 -6.24
N GLY A 2 13.16 3.50 -5.88
CA GLY A 2 12.32 3.67 -4.67
C GLY A 2 10.85 3.21 -4.70
N LYS A 3 10.25 2.94 -5.87
CA LYS A 3 8.82 2.57 -5.98
C LYS A 3 8.48 1.25 -5.28
N TRP A 4 9.40 0.30 -5.27
CA TRP A 4 9.18 -1.05 -4.74
C TRP A 4 9.54 -1.21 -3.25
N LEU A 5 10.40 -0.33 -2.71
CA LEU A 5 10.89 -0.42 -1.34
C LEU A 5 9.75 -0.37 -0.30
N ASN A 6 8.75 0.49 -0.53
CA ASN A 6 7.59 0.55 0.37
C ASN A 6 6.79 -0.75 0.36
N HIS A 7 6.68 -1.43 -0.79
CA HIS A 7 5.94 -2.70 -0.87
C HIS A 7 6.73 -3.84 -0.21
N GLN A 8 8.06 -3.84 -0.31
CA GLN A 8 8.92 -4.76 0.44
C GLN A 8 8.76 -4.57 1.96
N ARG A 9 8.72 -3.31 2.43
CA ARG A 9 8.45 -2.99 3.85
C ARG A 9 7.07 -3.46 4.30
N ILE A 10 6.05 -3.30 3.46
CA ILE A 10 4.70 -3.82 3.74
C ILE A 10 4.71 -5.35 3.81
N ALA A 11 5.37 -6.03 2.87
CA ALA A 11 5.49 -7.49 2.93
C ALA A 11 6.18 -7.97 4.20
N ARG A 12 7.18 -7.24 4.69
CA ARG A 12 7.84 -7.57 5.95
C ARG A 12 6.92 -7.43 7.16
N ILE A 13 6.16 -6.34 7.24
CA ILE A 13 5.12 -6.17 8.27
C ILE A 13 4.11 -7.31 8.21
N MET A 14 3.63 -7.65 7.00
CA MET A 14 2.61 -8.70 6.84
C MET A 14 3.15 -10.11 7.11
N ALA A 15 4.40 -10.40 6.75
CA ALA A 15 5.03 -11.68 7.08
C ALA A 15 5.18 -11.85 8.60
N ALA A 16 5.58 -10.80 9.32
CA ALA A 16 5.63 -10.81 10.78
C ALA A 16 4.23 -10.93 11.40
N ALA A 17 3.22 -10.26 10.84
CA ALA A 17 1.84 -10.39 11.30
C ALA A 17 1.30 -11.81 11.10
N ARG A 18 1.59 -12.44 9.95
CA ARG A 18 1.24 -13.84 9.68
C ARG A 18 1.94 -14.78 10.65
N ALA A 19 3.24 -14.57 10.87
CA ALA A 19 4.01 -15.39 11.80
C ALA A 19 3.42 -15.34 13.22
N GLN A 20 3.10 -14.14 13.69
CA GLN A 20 2.44 -13.91 14.98
C GLN A 20 1.07 -14.57 15.07
N ALA A 21 0.21 -14.41 14.05
CA ALA A 21 -1.14 -14.96 14.06
C ALA A 21 -1.15 -16.49 14.00
N LEU A 22 -0.21 -17.10 13.26
CA LEU A 22 -0.07 -18.55 13.13
C LEU A 22 0.74 -19.20 14.25
N GLY A 23 1.39 -18.41 15.12
CA GLY A 23 2.30 -18.92 16.14
C GLY A 23 3.54 -19.62 15.57
N ILE A 24 3.98 -19.20 14.38
CA ILE A 24 5.18 -19.76 13.71
C ILE A 24 6.37 -18.82 13.89
N ARG A 25 7.57 -19.39 13.81
CA ARG A 25 8.81 -18.61 13.82
C ARG A 25 8.92 -17.81 12.51
N LEU A 26 9.28 -16.53 12.62
CA LEU A 26 9.62 -15.68 11.49
C LEU A 26 11.09 -15.82 11.13
N ASP A 27 11.39 -16.19 9.89
CA ASP A 27 12.74 -16.21 9.34
C ASP A 27 13.04 -14.92 8.53
N ASP A 28 14.33 -14.56 8.45
CA ASP A 28 14.78 -13.29 7.86
C ASP A 28 14.38 -13.07 6.40
N ASN A 29 14.12 -14.15 5.67
CA ASN A 29 13.76 -14.12 4.25
C ASN A 29 12.26 -14.36 3.98
N ASP A 30 11.44 -14.63 5.00
CA ASP A 30 10.02 -14.97 4.81
C ASP A 30 9.23 -13.86 4.14
N TRP A 31 9.61 -12.60 4.41
CA TRP A 31 8.99 -11.45 3.76
C TRP A 31 9.18 -11.44 2.24
N LYS A 32 10.24 -12.06 1.70
CA LYS A 32 10.46 -12.14 0.24
C LYS A 32 9.48 -13.11 -0.40
N ALA A 33 9.22 -14.25 0.24
CA ALA A 33 8.21 -15.19 -0.20
C ALA A 33 6.82 -14.55 -0.09
N TYR A 34 6.51 -13.94 1.06
CA TYR A 34 5.26 -13.20 1.24
C TYR A 34 5.08 -12.11 0.18
N TYR A 35 6.11 -11.32 -0.10
CA TYR A 35 6.07 -10.28 -1.13
C TYR A 35 5.73 -10.81 -2.52
N ARG A 36 6.27 -11.98 -2.87
CA ARG A 36 6.12 -12.58 -4.20
C ARG A 36 4.78 -13.29 -4.36
N ASP A 37 4.37 -14.03 -3.34
CA ASP A 37 3.29 -15.03 -3.46
C ASP A 37 1.98 -14.57 -2.80
N GLU A 38 2.05 -13.73 -1.76
CA GLU A 38 0.90 -13.42 -0.89
C GLU A 38 0.47 -11.95 -0.97
N LEU A 39 1.42 -11.02 -1.05
CA LEU A 39 1.13 -9.59 -0.97
C LEU A 39 0.35 -9.12 -2.21
N TYR A 40 -0.92 -8.78 -1.99
CA TYR A 40 -1.88 -8.40 -3.05
C TYR A 40 -2.16 -9.54 -4.04
N ALA A 41 -2.12 -10.80 -3.58
CA ALA A 41 -2.61 -11.93 -4.35
C ALA A 41 -4.06 -11.66 -4.84
N PRO A 42 -4.46 -12.13 -6.03
CA PRO A 42 -5.80 -11.88 -6.59
C PRO A 42 -6.96 -12.30 -5.69
N ASP A 43 -6.75 -13.35 -4.89
CA ASP A 43 -7.66 -13.92 -3.90
C ASP A 43 -7.25 -13.58 -2.46
N GLY A 44 -6.25 -12.71 -2.28
CA GLY A 44 -5.78 -12.26 -0.97
C GLY A 44 -6.72 -11.22 -0.35
N ALA A 45 -6.80 -11.19 0.99
CA ALA A 45 -7.59 -10.20 1.71
C ALA A 45 -6.92 -8.82 1.85
N GLN A 46 -5.77 -8.59 1.20
CA GLN A 46 -5.01 -7.36 1.36
C GLN A 46 -4.98 -6.56 0.06
N PHE A 47 -5.16 -5.25 0.17
CA PHE A 47 -4.95 -4.30 -0.91
C PHE A 47 -4.49 -2.96 -0.36
N LYS A 48 -3.87 -2.14 -1.22
CA LYS A 48 -3.38 -0.81 -0.87
C LYS A 48 -4.00 0.24 -1.76
N LEU A 49 -4.48 1.32 -1.15
CA LEU A 49 -4.95 2.52 -1.82
C LEU A 49 -4.22 3.75 -1.28
N ASN A 50 -4.06 4.76 -2.13
CA ASN A 50 -3.55 6.06 -1.70
C ASN A 50 -4.71 6.94 -1.22
N LEU A 51 -4.52 7.71 -0.13
CA LEU A 51 -5.52 8.67 0.33
C LEU A 51 -5.85 9.70 -0.78
N PHE A 52 -4.80 10.22 -1.40
CA PHE A 52 -4.84 11.06 -2.60
C PHE A 52 -4.36 10.23 -3.81
N PRO A 53 -5.20 10.00 -4.84
CA PRO A 53 -4.86 9.12 -5.97
C PRO A 53 -3.61 9.53 -6.76
N LEU A 54 -3.47 10.82 -7.05
CA LEU A 54 -2.34 11.38 -7.78
C LEU A 54 -1.10 11.49 -6.88
N PRO A 55 0.08 11.08 -7.35
CA PRO A 55 1.31 11.22 -6.59
C PRO A 55 1.67 12.70 -6.42
N VAL A 56 2.22 13.03 -5.25
CA VAL A 56 2.61 14.41 -4.91
C VAL A 56 3.72 14.95 -5.83
N MET A 57 4.58 14.05 -6.34
CA MET A 57 5.60 14.36 -7.35
C MET A 57 5.63 13.21 -8.36
N LEU A 58 5.48 13.53 -9.65
CA LEU A 58 5.49 12.52 -10.73
C LEU A 58 6.92 12.11 -11.10
N ASP A 59 7.83 13.07 -11.16
CA ASP A 59 9.25 12.89 -11.52
C ASP A 59 10.22 13.44 -10.47
N GLY A 60 9.72 14.14 -9.44
CA GLY A 60 10.53 14.76 -8.38
C GLY A 60 11.22 16.08 -8.78
N LEU A 61 11.04 16.54 -10.02
CA LEU A 61 11.72 17.70 -10.58
C LEU A 61 10.74 18.77 -11.05
N THR A 62 9.59 18.35 -11.59
CA THR A 62 8.62 19.25 -12.18
C THR A 62 7.60 19.71 -11.12
N PRO A 63 7.45 21.03 -10.89
CA PRO A 63 6.43 21.57 -10.00
C PRO A 63 5.01 21.14 -10.41
N TRP A 64 4.15 20.89 -9.42
CA TRP A 64 2.76 20.46 -9.62
C TRP A 64 2.00 21.29 -10.67
N SER A 65 2.12 22.63 -10.60
CA SER A 65 1.46 23.55 -11.53
C SER A 65 1.93 23.42 -12.99
N LYS A 66 3.16 22.94 -13.21
CA LYS A 66 3.67 22.63 -14.55
C LYS A 66 3.18 21.27 -15.02
N VAL A 67 3.17 20.27 -14.14
CA VAL A 67 2.72 18.92 -14.51
C VAL A 67 1.24 18.89 -14.91
N PHE A 68 0.38 19.56 -14.16
CA PHE A 68 -1.07 19.59 -14.40
C PHE A 68 -1.54 20.87 -15.07
N ARG A 69 -0.66 21.53 -15.84
CA ARG A 69 -1.01 22.75 -16.57
C ARG A 69 -2.22 22.50 -17.47
N GLY A 70 -3.19 23.43 -17.45
CA GLY A 70 -4.41 23.34 -18.24
C GLY A 70 -5.53 22.52 -17.61
N GLN A 71 -5.29 21.89 -16.45
CA GLN A 71 -6.32 21.16 -15.69
C GLN A 71 -6.72 22.02 -14.48
N SER A 72 -7.79 22.79 -14.66
CA SER A 72 -8.20 23.83 -13.71
C SER A 72 -8.60 23.26 -12.35
N GLU A 73 -9.08 22.03 -12.31
CA GLU A 73 -9.50 21.28 -11.13
C GLU A 73 -8.29 20.82 -10.30
N LEU A 74 -7.12 20.70 -10.94
CA LEU A 74 -5.90 20.23 -10.30
C LEU A 74 -4.96 21.36 -9.89
N VAL A 75 -5.11 22.57 -10.44
CA VAL A 75 -4.22 23.70 -10.18
C VAL A 75 -4.99 24.85 -9.52
N PRO A 76 -4.56 25.36 -8.35
CA PRO A 76 -3.39 24.95 -7.56
C PRO A 76 -3.58 23.59 -6.87
N LYS A 77 -2.50 23.00 -6.35
CA LYS A 77 -2.52 21.68 -5.69
C LYS A 77 -3.59 21.58 -4.60
N ASP A 78 -3.82 22.64 -3.84
CA ASP A 78 -4.83 22.66 -2.78
C ASP A 78 -6.25 22.42 -3.32
N ARG A 79 -6.55 22.90 -4.53
CA ARG A 79 -7.83 22.64 -5.20
C ARG A 79 -8.04 21.14 -5.46
N TYR A 80 -6.98 20.43 -5.87
CA TYR A 80 -7.03 18.97 -6.01
C TYR A 80 -7.23 18.27 -4.66
N LEU A 81 -6.54 18.72 -3.61
CA LEU A 81 -6.72 18.14 -2.27
C LEU A 81 -8.15 18.34 -1.78
N ASP A 82 -8.72 19.51 -2.01
CA ASP A 82 -10.11 19.82 -1.65
C ASP A 82 -11.09 19.02 -2.50
N LEU A 83 -10.83 18.85 -3.80
CA LEU A 83 -11.61 17.96 -4.65
C LEU A 83 -11.58 16.52 -4.12
N CYS A 84 -10.45 16.02 -3.59
CA CYS A 84 -10.43 14.70 -2.97
C CYS A 84 -11.22 14.66 -1.66
N ARG A 85 -11.02 15.65 -0.80
CA ARG A 85 -11.69 15.75 0.51
C ARG A 85 -13.21 15.86 0.38
N HIS A 86 -13.69 16.61 -0.61
CA HIS A 86 -15.09 17.01 -0.75
C HIS A 86 -15.79 16.40 -1.97
N GLY A 87 -15.07 16.12 -3.06
CA GLY A 87 -15.61 15.63 -4.33
C GLY A 87 -15.85 14.12 -4.42
N GLY A 88 -15.67 13.38 -3.32
CA GLY A 88 -16.12 11.99 -3.20
C GLY A 88 -15.04 10.95 -2.95
N ARG A 89 -13.74 11.29 -3.00
CA ARG A 89 -12.66 10.33 -2.70
C ARG A 89 -12.74 9.82 -1.26
N PHE A 90 -12.95 10.70 -0.29
CA PHE A 90 -13.08 10.29 1.12
C PHE A 90 -14.34 9.46 1.34
N ARG A 91 -15.46 9.85 0.72
CA ARG A 91 -16.70 9.06 0.73
C ARG A 91 -16.50 7.67 0.12
N PHE A 92 -15.76 7.57 -0.98
CA PHE A 92 -15.41 6.29 -1.61
C PHE A 92 -14.65 5.38 -0.65
N LEU A 93 -13.64 5.89 0.06
CA LEU A 93 -12.87 5.11 1.04
C LEU A 93 -13.76 4.60 2.19
N ARG A 94 -14.67 5.44 2.73
CA ARG A 94 -15.65 4.98 3.74
C ARG A 94 -16.57 3.90 3.22
N THR A 95 -17.08 4.08 2.00
CA THR A 95 -18.00 3.12 1.37
C THR A 95 -17.30 1.76 1.20
N LEU A 96 -16.03 1.79 0.79
CA LEU A 96 -15.22 0.58 0.66
C LEU A 96 -15.03 -0.12 2.02
N CYS A 97 -14.73 0.62 3.09
CA CYS A 97 -14.58 0.05 4.43
C CYS A 97 -15.91 -0.48 4.97
N ALA A 98 -17.02 0.21 4.75
CA ALA A 98 -18.34 -0.24 5.17
C ALA A 98 -18.77 -1.52 4.43
N HIS A 99 -18.41 -1.66 3.16
CA HIS A 99 -18.73 -2.82 2.34
C HIS A 99 -17.87 -4.04 2.72
N TRP A 100 -16.56 -3.89 2.74
CA TRP A 100 -15.64 -5.01 2.97
C TRP A 100 -15.40 -5.32 4.45
N ARG A 101 -15.70 -4.38 5.34
CA ARG A 101 -15.53 -4.49 6.80
C ARG A 101 -14.15 -5.06 7.18
N PRO A 102 -13.05 -4.42 6.73
CA PRO A 102 -11.71 -4.94 6.99
C PRO A 102 -11.47 -5.04 8.50
N LYS A 103 -10.79 -6.09 8.96
CA LYS A 103 -10.39 -6.21 10.37
C LYS A 103 -9.42 -5.09 10.78
N VAL A 104 -8.51 -4.73 9.88
CA VAL A 104 -7.49 -3.72 10.11
C VAL A 104 -7.37 -2.79 8.91
N VAL A 105 -7.26 -1.48 9.16
CA VAL A 105 -6.90 -0.46 8.17
C VAL A 105 -5.64 0.26 8.62
N VAL A 106 -4.56 0.12 7.86
CA VAL A 106 -3.28 0.79 8.17
C VAL A 106 -3.15 2.08 7.36
N CYS A 107 -3.06 3.21 8.06
CA CYS A 107 -2.89 4.55 7.49
C CYS A 107 -1.43 4.98 7.62
N ILE A 108 -0.70 4.98 6.50
CA ILE A 108 0.74 5.22 6.49
C ILE A 108 1.04 6.70 6.29
N GLY A 109 1.68 7.34 7.27
CA GLY A 109 2.23 8.69 7.19
C GLY A 109 1.45 9.74 7.98
N TYR A 110 2.06 10.25 9.05
CA TYR A 110 1.44 11.26 9.92
C TYR A 110 1.19 12.63 9.31
N ARG A 111 1.86 12.94 8.18
CA ARG A 111 1.62 14.21 7.49
C ARG A 111 0.17 14.37 7.02
N GLN A 112 -0.57 13.27 6.91
CA GLN A 112 -1.97 13.24 6.51
C GLN A 112 -2.88 12.68 7.61
N ALA A 113 -2.47 12.71 8.89
CA ALA A 113 -3.24 12.14 10.00
C ALA A 113 -4.68 12.69 10.06
N ASP A 114 -4.85 14.01 10.02
CA ASP A 114 -6.17 14.65 10.02
C ASP A 114 -7.02 14.26 8.81
N ASP A 115 -6.38 14.15 7.63
CA ASP A 115 -7.05 13.71 6.42
C ASP A 115 -7.48 12.23 6.51
N PHE A 116 -6.72 11.35 7.17
CA PHE A 116 -7.13 9.98 7.45
C PHE A 116 -8.30 9.91 8.44
N VAL A 117 -8.20 10.65 9.56
CA VAL A 117 -9.28 10.77 10.56
C VAL A 117 -10.57 11.20 9.87
N ARG A 118 -10.51 12.24 9.04
CA ARG A 118 -11.65 12.75 8.29
C ARG A 118 -12.14 11.79 7.21
N ALA A 119 -11.22 11.17 6.48
CA ALA A 119 -11.57 10.22 5.43
C ALA A 119 -12.32 9.02 5.98
N PHE A 120 -11.97 8.54 7.18
CA PHE A 120 -12.65 7.40 7.80
C PHE A 120 -13.71 7.80 8.84
N GLY A 121 -13.90 9.09 9.11
CA GLY A 121 -14.91 9.61 10.04
C GLY A 121 -14.58 9.28 11.50
N LEU A 122 -13.30 9.37 11.90
CA LEU A 122 -12.80 8.96 13.21
C LEU A 122 -12.77 10.11 14.24
N GLU A 123 -13.29 11.29 13.91
CA GLU A 123 -13.19 12.52 14.72
C GLU A 123 -13.79 12.36 16.13
N GLN A 124 -14.81 11.52 16.27
CA GLN A 124 -15.48 11.24 17.55
C GLN A 124 -15.11 9.87 18.13
N VAL A 125 -14.15 9.17 17.54
CA VAL A 125 -13.68 7.86 18.01
C VAL A 125 -12.52 8.08 18.96
N ALA A 126 -12.54 7.39 20.11
CA ALA A 126 -11.44 7.45 21.07
C ALA A 126 -10.14 6.99 20.41
N CYS A 127 -9.08 7.79 20.60
CA CYS A 127 -7.74 7.48 20.13
C CYS A 127 -6.93 6.87 21.28
N GLU A 128 -6.40 5.67 21.06
CA GLU A 128 -5.40 5.05 21.91
C GLU A 128 -4.01 5.28 21.30
N GLU A 129 -3.10 5.88 22.05
CA GLU A 129 -1.70 5.94 21.64
C GLU A 129 -0.97 4.69 22.09
N ARG A 130 -0.31 4.01 21.15
CA ARG A 130 0.48 2.82 21.42
C ARG A 130 1.91 2.98 20.94
N GLN A 131 2.86 2.67 21.81
CA GLN A 131 4.27 2.78 21.49
C GLN A 131 4.81 1.46 20.91
N LEU A 132 5.43 1.56 19.73
CA LEU A 132 6.35 0.54 19.20
C LEU A 132 7.73 0.79 19.82
N GLN A 133 8.14 -0.08 20.74
CA GLN A 133 9.45 -0.04 21.37
C GLN A 133 10.19 -1.38 21.17
N PRO A 134 10.86 -1.59 20.04
CA PRO A 134 11.60 -2.83 19.87
C PRO A 134 13.07 -2.80 20.32
N ALA A 135 13.69 -1.62 20.47
CA ALA A 135 14.98 -1.46 21.18
C ALA A 135 15.49 0.00 21.23
N ASP A 136 15.52 0.71 20.08
CA ASP A 136 16.36 1.93 19.97
C ASP A 136 15.61 3.25 19.85
N GLN A 137 14.43 3.25 19.23
CA GLN A 137 13.64 4.46 19.02
C GLN A 137 12.15 4.17 19.12
N VAL A 138 11.49 4.86 20.04
CA VAL A 138 10.05 4.80 20.23
C VAL A 138 9.35 5.39 19.00
N ARG A 139 8.35 4.66 18.50
CA ARG A 139 7.41 5.15 17.49
C ARG A 139 6.01 5.05 18.06
N THR A 140 5.35 6.19 18.20
CA THR A 140 3.93 6.19 18.56
C THR A 140 3.11 5.75 17.37
N LEU A 141 2.05 4.99 17.62
CA LEU A 141 0.94 4.64 16.75
C LEU A 141 -0.33 5.27 17.33
N GLN A 142 -1.23 5.73 16.48
CA GLN A 142 -2.57 6.11 16.91
C GLN A 142 -3.55 5.02 16.48
N ILE A 143 -4.28 4.46 17.44
CA ILE A 143 -5.19 3.35 17.24
C ILE A 143 -6.62 3.83 17.49
N TYR A 144 -7.49 3.58 16.52
CA TYR A 144 -8.94 3.82 16.62
C TYR A 144 -9.67 2.50 16.41
N LYS A 145 -10.73 2.25 17.17
CA LYS A 145 -11.55 1.05 17.03
C LYS A 145 -13.01 1.44 16.85
N ARG A 146 -13.64 0.93 15.80
CA ARG A 146 -15.07 1.16 15.50
C ARG A 146 -15.63 0.03 14.62
N ASP A 147 -16.84 -0.41 14.89
CA ASP A 147 -17.59 -1.36 14.06
C ASP A 147 -16.88 -2.70 13.75
N GLY A 148 -15.96 -3.12 14.63
CA GLY A 148 -15.14 -4.33 14.47
C GLY A 148 -13.89 -4.14 13.59
N THR A 149 -13.62 -2.92 13.13
CA THR A 149 -12.40 -2.54 12.41
C THR A 149 -11.45 -1.78 13.35
N THR A 150 -10.16 -2.09 13.23
CA THR A 150 -9.08 -1.34 13.89
C THR A 150 -8.35 -0.48 12.87
N TRP A 151 -8.36 0.84 13.04
CA TRP A 151 -7.53 1.76 12.27
C TRP A 151 -6.24 2.03 13.01
N ILE A 152 -5.12 1.89 12.32
CA ILE A 152 -3.80 2.16 12.86
C ILE A 152 -3.15 3.24 11.99
N LEU A 153 -2.98 4.44 12.53
CA LEU A 153 -2.17 5.48 11.92
C LEU A 153 -0.73 5.30 12.40
N CYS A 154 0.18 5.22 11.44
CA CYS A 154 1.60 4.97 11.70
C CYS A 154 2.49 5.99 10.97
N PRO A 155 3.77 6.13 11.37
CA PRO A 155 4.74 6.91 10.62
C PRO A 155 4.87 6.42 9.17
N ALA A 156 5.44 7.25 8.31
CA ALA A 156 5.77 6.81 6.96
C ALA A 156 6.72 5.61 7.01
N LEU A 157 6.59 4.67 6.06
CA LEU A 157 7.54 3.56 5.92
C LEU A 157 8.87 4.00 5.28
N ALA A 158 9.29 5.25 5.46
CA ALA A 158 10.51 5.83 4.89
C ALA A 158 10.91 7.12 5.63
N GLY A 159 12.16 7.56 5.44
CA GLY A 159 12.69 8.78 6.04
C GLY A 159 13.14 8.59 7.49
N SER A 160 13.86 9.57 8.04
CA SER A 160 14.48 9.49 9.38
C SER A 160 13.46 9.34 10.51
N ALA A 161 12.28 9.95 10.38
CA ALA A 161 11.19 9.83 11.34
C ALA A 161 10.23 8.65 11.06
N GLY A 162 10.53 7.81 10.06
CA GLY A 162 9.68 6.71 9.62
C GLY A 162 9.90 5.40 10.37
N LEU A 163 9.16 4.38 9.93
CA LEU A 163 9.43 2.97 10.20
C LEU A 163 10.40 2.46 9.12
N THR A 164 11.68 2.36 9.45
CA THR A 164 12.73 2.09 8.45
C THR A 164 13.58 0.87 8.73
N SER A 165 13.71 0.44 9.98
CA SER A 165 14.49 -0.74 10.34
C SER A 165 13.63 -2.01 10.32
N ASP A 166 14.26 -3.14 10.02
CA ASP A 166 13.60 -4.45 10.01
C ASP A 166 12.98 -4.78 11.37
N VAL A 167 13.66 -4.42 12.46
CA VAL A 167 13.16 -4.62 13.83
C VAL A 167 11.85 -3.84 14.08
N GLN A 168 11.77 -2.58 13.62
CA GLN A 168 10.54 -1.79 13.73
C GLN A 168 9.41 -2.35 12.87
N LEU A 169 9.72 -2.84 11.67
CA LEU A 169 8.74 -3.43 10.77
C LEU A 169 8.20 -4.75 11.32
N ASN A 170 9.07 -5.60 11.88
CA ASN A 170 8.67 -6.85 12.51
C ASN A 170 7.80 -6.60 13.75
N ALA A 171 8.21 -5.71 14.66
CA ALA A 171 7.44 -5.37 15.84
C ALA A 171 6.06 -4.76 15.48
N PHE A 172 5.99 -3.98 14.39
CA PHE A 172 4.71 -3.48 13.90
C PHE A 172 3.84 -4.62 13.36
N GLY A 173 4.44 -5.57 12.63
CA GLY A 173 3.77 -6.78 12.18
C GLY A 173 3.24 -7.63 13.34
N GLU A 174 4.03 -7.87 14.38
CA GLU A 174 3.61 -8.60 15.58
C GLU A 174 2.41 -7.93 16.26
N LEU A 175 2.46 -6.60 16.41
CA LEU A 175 1.34 -5.83 16.96
C LEU A 175 0.06 -6.02 16.13
N LEU A 176 0.19 -5.99 14.80
CA LEU A 176 -0.93 -6.19 13.88
C LEU A 176 -1.45 -7.64 13.95
N GLY A 177 -0.55 -8.63 13.94
CA GLY A 177 -0.86 -10.05 14.00
C GLY A 177 -1.55 -10.47 15.29
N ALA A 178 -1.29 -9.80 16.41
CA ALA A 178 -2.00 -10.03 17.67
C ALA A 178 -3.51 -9.74 17.60
N SER A 179 -3.96 -9.00 16.58
CA SER A 179 -5.39 -8.71 16.34
C SER A 179 -5.99 -9.55 15.20
N LEU A 180 -5.22 -10.47 14.63
CA LEU A 180 -5.64 -11.33 13.52
C LEU A 180 -5.76 -12.79 14.00
N ALA A 181 -6.64 -13.55 13.35
CA ALA A 181 -6.78 -14.98 13.55
C ALA A 181 -5.98 -15.76 12.49
N PRO A 182 -5.58 -17.02 12.75
CA PRO A 182 -4.99 -17.89 11.73
C PRO A 182 -5.81 -17.95 10.43
N SER A 183 -7.14 -18.00 10.55
CA SER A 183 -8.07 -18.08 9.42
C SER A 183 -8.09 -16.84 8.53
N ASP A 184 -7.51 -15.72 8.98
CA ASP A 184 -7.33 -14.52 8.16
C ASP A 184 -6.26 -14.69 7.07
N PHE A 185 -5.53 -15.80 7.09
CA PHE A 185 -4.50 -16.14 6.12
C PHE A 185 -4.84 -17.39 5.27
N ASP A 186 -6.05 -17.96 5.41
CA ASP A 186 -6.49 -19.21 4.75
C ASP A 186 -7.03 -19.00 3.32
N HIS A 187 -6.44 -18.08 2.54
CA HIS A 187 -7.00 -17.67 1.25
C HIS A 187 -6.99 -18.76 0.17
N HIS A 188 -6.19 -19.82 0.32
CA HIS A 188 -6.15 -20.95 -0.62
C HIS A 188 -7.46 -21.78 -0.69
N ARG A 189 -8.47 -21.56 0.17
CA ARG A 189 -9.72 -22.36 0.18
C ARG A 189 -11.00 -21.64 -0.25
N ALA A 190 -11.01 -20.31 -0.35
CA ALA A 190 -12.26 -19.55 -0.51
C ALA A 190 -12.68 -19.30 -1.97
N ALA A 191 -11.81 -19.50 -2.96
CA ALA A 191 -12.10 -19.22 -4.37
C ALA A 191 -13.22 -20.11 -4.98
N ALA A 192 -13.73 -21.11 -4.25
CA ALA A 192 -14.86 -21.95 -4.67
C ALA A 192 -16.25 -21.38 -4.32
N CYS A 193 -16.36 -20.30 -3.52
CA CYS A 193 -17.66 -19.79 -3.07
C CYS A 193 -17.70 -18.26 -2.97
N GLY A 194 -18.09 -17.59 -4.05
CA GLY A 194 -18.70 -16.26 -3.97
C GLY A 194 -18.06 -15.21 -4.87
N GLN A 195 -18.65 -14.99 -6.05
CA GLN A 195 -18.45 -13.78 -6.82
C GLN A 195 -19.05 -12.58 -6.06
N GLY A 196 -18.24 -11.87 -5.29
CA GLY A 196 -18.60 -10.57 -4.72
C GLY A 196 -18.72 -9.52 -5.81
N ARG A 197 -19.92 -9.35 -6.39
CA ARG A 197 -20.23 -8.22 -7.27
C ARG A 197 -20.13 -6.92 -6.46
N LEU A 198 -19.34 -5.96 -6.94
CA LEU A 198 -19.30 -4.61 -6.36
C LEU A 198 -20.73 -4.02 -6.32
N PRO A 199 -21.14 -3.36 -5.22
CA PRO A 199 -22.42 -2.68 -5.13
C PRO A 199 -22.65 -1.70 -6.29
N GLU A 200 -23.90 -1.58 -6.77
CA GLU A 200 -24.26 -0.62 -7.82
C GLU A 200 -23.89 0.83 -7.47
N SER A 201 -23.83 1.17 -6.18
CA SER A 201 -23.36 2.49 -5.71
C SER A 201 -21.87 2.75 -5.98
N LEU A 202 -21.02 1.71 -5.95
CA LEU A 202 -19.61 1.77 -6.32
C LEU A 202 -19.45 1.86 -7.85
N ASN A 203 -20.27 1.12 -8.61
CA ASN A 203 -20.32 1.23 -10.06
C ASN A 203 -20.82 2.60 -10.53
N ALA A 204 -21.81 3.18 -9.85
CA ALA A 204 -22.34 4.51 -10.16
C ALA A 204 -21.34 5.63 -9.82
N LEU A 205 -20.54 5.49 -8.75
CA LEU A 205 -19.44 6.41 -8.44
C LEU A 205 -18.32 6.35 -9.48
N LEU A 206 -18.04 5.16 -10.03
CA LEU A 206 -17.08 4.96 -11.12
C LEU A 206 -17.63 5.46 -12.47
N ALA A 207 -18.92 5.23 -12.76
CA ALA A 207 -19.58 5.62 -14.00
C ALA A 207 -19.92 7.12 -14.06
N GLY A 208 -20.22 7.75 -12.92
CA GLY A 208 -20.51 9.19 -12.82
C GLY A 208 -19.30 10.10 -13.07
N SER A 209 -18.10 9.53 -13.25
CA SER A 209 -16.88 10.24 -13.65
C SER A 209 -16.58 10.12 -15.15
N ALA A 210 -17.42 9.43 -15.93
CA ALA A 210 -17.21 9.14 -17.35
C ALA A 210 -17.99 10.07 -18.31
N SER A 211 -18.46 11.22 -17.84
CA SER A 211 -19.13 12.24 -18.66
C SER A 211 -18.30 13.53 -18.73
N GLY A 212 -17.06 13.38 -19.19
CA GLY A 212 -16.14 14.50 -19.46
C GLY A 212 -14.96 13.95 -20.24
N GLY A 213 -15.06 14.00 -21.58
CA GLY A 213 -14.08 13.41 -22.49
C GLY A 213 -12.67 13.91 -22.22
N LEU A 214 -11.79 13.00 -21.81
CA LEU A 214 -10.33 13.19 -21.88
C LEU A 214 -9.85 12.64 -23.24
N PRO A 215 -9.03 13.36 -24.00
CA PRO A 215 -8.42 12.82 -25.21
C PRO A 215 -7.40 11.73 -24.81
N GLY A 216 -7.46 10.61 -25.53
CA GLY A 216 -6.70 9.40 -25.24
C GLY A 216 -5.19 9.60 -25.22
N GLY A 217 -4.60 9.40 -24.05
CA GLY A 217 -3.18 9.11 -23.87
C GLY A 217 -3.03 7.67 -23.42
N GLY A 218 -2.90 6.74 -24.37
CA GLY A 218 -2.65 5.34 -24.08
C GLY A 218 -1.29 5.16 -23.41
N TYR A 219 -1.27 4.55 -22.23
CA TYR A 219 -0.05 3.95 -21.69
C TYR A 219 0.27 2.68 -22.50
N PRO A 220 1.50 2.51 -23.02
CA PRO A 220 1.84 1.29 -23.72
C PRO A 220 1.91 0.13 -22.72
N ALA A 221 1.15 -0.92 -23.00
CA ALA A 221 1.32 -2.22 -22.38
C ALA A 221 2.73 -2.74 -22.72
N GLN A 222 3.62 -2.79 -21.72
CA GLN A 222 4.92 -3.44 -21.89
C GLN A 222 4.71 -4.95 -22.02
N ARG A 223 5.08 -5.48 -23.18
CA ARG A 223 5.20 -6.92 -23.43
C ARG A 223 6.23 -7.51 -22.47
N HIS A 224 5.85 -8.62 -21.84
CA HIS A 224 6.77 -9.46 -21.07
C HIS A 224 7.88 -9.98 -22.00
N HIS A 225 9.11 -9.51 -21.81
CA HIS A 225 10.29 -10.20 -22.31
C HIS A 225 10.78 -11.17 -21.24
N HIS A 226 10.57 -12.45 -21.51
CA HIS A 226 11.23 -13.55 -20.82
C HIS A 226 12.70 -13.56 -21.27
N PRO A 227 13.70 -13.52 -20.37
CA PRO A 227 15.08 -13.76 -20.79
C PRO A 227 15.25 -15.25 -21.09
N ASP A 228 15.67 -15.56 -22.32
CA ASP A 228 16.00 -16.91 -22.77
C ASP A 228 17.41 -17.30 -22.27
N LEU A 229 17.50 -18.46 -21.62
CA LEU A 229 18.69 -18.98 -20.94
C LEU A 229 19.56 -19.81 -21.90
N ARG A 230 19.85 -19.29 -23.11
CA ARG A 230 20.61 -20.02 -24.14
C ARG A 230 21.79 -19.29 -24.80
N ASP A 231 22.18 -18.12 -24.33
CA ASP A 231 23.39 -17.43 -24.85
C ASP A 231 24.64 -17.53 -23.95
N ALA A 232 24.59 -18.31 -22.88
CA ALA A 232 25.75 -18.57 -22.02
C ALA A 232 26.53 -19.82 -22.46
N ARG A 233 26.94 -19.90 -23.73
CA ARG A 233 27.92 -20.90 -24.22
C ARG A 233 28.35 -20.63 -25.65
N GLN A 234 29.21 -19.63 -25.88
CA GLN A 234 30.18 -19.61 -26.99
C GLN A 234 31.05 -18.36 -26.89
N HIS A 235 32.25 -18.54 -26.32
CA HIS A 235 33.53 -18.01 -26.79
C HIS A 235 34.53 -18.06 -25.63
N ARG A 236 35.19 -19.21 -25.52
CA ARG A 236 36.47 -19.38 -24.84
C ARG A 236 37.48 -19.81 -25.92
N SER A 237 38.67 -19.23 -25.84
CA SER A 237 39.91 -19.56 -26.57
C SER A 237 39.97 -18.94 -27.99
N ASP A 238 41.03 -18.24 -28.42
CA ASP A 238 42.48 -18.42 -28.25
C ASP A 238 43.21 -17.04 -28.10
N PHE A 239 44.16 -16.86 -27.16
CA PHE A 239 45.64 -16.93 -27.33
C PHE A 239 46.20 -15.88 -28.34
N VAL A 240 47.23 -15.04 -28.14
CA VAL A 240 48.41 -14.97 -27.24
C VAL A 240 49.07 -13.55 -27.38
N PRO A 241 50.06 -13.16 -26.53
CA PRO A 241 50.42 -11.78 -26.22
C PRO A 241 51.69 -11.28 -26.95
N GLN A 242 52.00 -9.99 -26.80
CA GLN A 242 53.39 -9.53 -26.80
C GLN A 242 53.61 -8.34 -25.86
N ALA A 243 54.71 -8.47 -25.12
CA ALA A 243 55.25 -7.53 -24.18
C ALA A 243 56.05 -6.42 -24.87
N MET A 244 56.02 -5.22 -24.30
CA MET A 244 57.20 -4.42 -23.93
C MET A 244 56.81 -3.41 -22.86
#